data_AF-A0A3D4S4J3-F1
#
_entry.id   AF-A0A3D4S4J3-F1
#
_cell.length_a   1.000
_cell.length_b   1.000
_cell.length_c   1.000
_cell.angle_alpha   90.00
_cell.angle_beta   90.00
_cell.angle_gamma   90.00
#
_symmetry.space_group_name_H-M   'P 1'
#
loop_
_entity.id
_entity.type
_entity.pdbx_description
1 polymer ?
#
loop_
_entity_poly.entity_id
_entity_poly.type
_entity_poly.pdbx_seq_one_letter_code
_entity_poly.pdbx_strand_id
1 'polypeptide(L)'
;AESKLNSVGADIPLEEGVHSGDPEDGMDWIVHIELYDFNAGPLAWLSENQQVQPYRITAVASWPSNAGARRVVLRSLRLGEAF
;
A
#
# COMPACT_ATOMS: atom_id res chain seq x y z
N ALA A 1 -9.09 -6.67 0.83
CA ALA A 1 -7.70 -6.27 0.55
C ALA A 1 -7.55 -5.68 -0.86
N GLU A 2 -7.97 -6.39 -1.92
CA GLU A 2 -7.87 -5.87 -3.31
C GLU A 2 -8.64 -4.56 -3.51
N SER A 3 -9.86 -4.47 -2.95
CA SER A 3 -10.67 -3.23 -2.95
C SER A 3 -9.87 -2.03 -2.43
N LYS A 4 -9.31 -2.13 -1.22
CA LYS A 4 -8.50 -1.05 -0.61
C LYS A 4 -7.23 -0.71 -1.39
N LEU A 5 -6.58 -1.71 -1.99
CA LEU A 5 -5.42 -1.47 -2.85
C LEU A 5 -5.80 -0.68 -4.12
N ASN A 6 -6.99 -0.94 -4.67
CA ASN A 6 -7.50 -0.22 -5.83
C ASN A 6 -7.88 1.22 -5.48
N SER A 7 -8.43 1.45 -4.29
CA SER A 7 -8.78 2.78 -3.77
C SER A 7 -7.58 3.71 -3.54
N VAL A 8 -6.35 3.18 -3.42
CA VAL A 8 -5.15 4.03 -3.31
C VAL A 8 -4.92 4.78 -4.62
N GLY A 9 -4.78 6.11 -4.55
CA GLY A 9 -4.74 7.02 -5.69
C GLY A 9 -6.13 7.45 -6.21
N ALA A 10 -7.22 7.02 -5.56
CA ALA A 10 -8.58 7.50 -5.81
C ALA A 10 -9.18 8.07 -4.52
N ASP A 11 -9.62 7.21 -3.61
CA ASP A 11 -10.19 7.60 -2.31
C ASP A 11 -9.14 7.69 -1.19
N ILE A 12 -8.09 6.88 -1.27
CA ILE A 12 -6.95 6.94 -0.34
C ILE A 12 -5.82 7.70 -1.04
N PRO A 13 -5.34 8.84 -0.49
CA PRO A 13 -4.26 9.58 -1.13
C PRO A 13 -3.00 8.71 -1.22
N LEU A 14 -2.24 8.88 -2.31
CA LEU A 14 -0.95 8.21 -2.48
C LEU A 14 0.14 8.98 -1.74
N GLU A 15 0.04 9.00 -0.41
CA GLU A 15 0.97 9.69 0.48
C GLU A 15 1.51 8.71 1.50
N GLU A 16 2.74 8.93 1.96
CA GLU A 16 3.33 8.08 2.99
C GLU A 16 2.48 8.12 4.26
N GLY A 17 2.13 6.95 4.76
CA GLY A 17 1.30 6.85 5.95
C GLY A 17 0.63 5.50 6.15
N VAL A 18 -0.16 5.44 7.22
CA VAL A 18 -0.96 4.29 7.58
C VAL A 18 -2.42 4.71 7.57
N HIS A 19 -3.22 4.06 6.74
CA HIS A 19 -4.65 4.30 6.61
C HIS A 19 -5.41 3.08 7.13
N SER A 20 -6.31 3.31 8.08
CA SER A 20 -7.26 2.33 8.59
C SER A 20 -8.60 3.02 8.81
N GLY A 21 -9.65 2.24 9.02
CA GLY A 21 -10.99 2.77 9.25
C GLY A 21 -11.94 1.70 9.72
N ASP A 22 -13.24 1.98 9.60
CA ASP A 22 -14.28 1.03 9.99
C ASP A 22 -14.14 -0.29 9.22
N PRO A 23 -14.43 -1.43 9.87
CA PRO A 23 -14.44 -2.73 9.21
C PRO A 23 -15.40 -2.72 8.00
N GLU A 24 -14.93 -3.26 6.89
CA GLU A 24 -15.73 -3.39 5.66
C GLU A 24 -16.07 -4.88 5.48
N ASP A 25 -17.36 -5.18 5.27
CA ASP A 25 -17.87 -6.56 5.17
C ASP A 25 -17.46 -7.47 6.35
N GLY A 26 -17.36 -6.89 7.56
CA GLY A 26 -16.95 -7.60 8.77
C GLY A 26 -15.45 -7.93 8.82
N MET A 27 -14.64 -7.29 7.98
CA MET A 27 -13.19 -7.45 7.94
C MET A 27 -12.50 -6.15 8.34
N ASP A 28 -11.59 -6.24 9.31
CA ASP A 28 -10.67 -5.16 9.63
C ASP A 28 -9.68 -4.98 8.49
N TRP A 29 -9.30 -3.74 8.21
CA TRP A 29 -8.34 -3.44 7.17
C TRP A 29 -7.36 -2.34 7.59
N ILE A 30 -6.17 -2.42 7.01
CA ILE A 30 -5.12 -1.43 7.17
C ILE A 30 -4.30 -1.38 5.89
N VAL A 31 -4.01 -0.18 5.42
CA VAL A 31 -3.17 0.10 4.25
C VAL A 31 -1.96 0.86 4.74
N HIS A 32 -0.77 0.33 4.45
CA HIS A 32 0.49 1.00 4.69
C HIS A 32 1.02 1.49 3.36
N ILE A 33 1.35 2.77 3.27
CA ILE A 33 1.99 3.39 2.12
C ILE A 33 3.34 3.89 2.60
N GLU A 34 4.41 3.35 2.03
CA GLU A 34 5.79 3.70 2.36
C GLU A 34 6.50 4.17 1.09
N LEU A 35 7.40 5.15 1.22
CA LEU A 35 8.27 5.54 0.11
C LEU A 35 9.12 4.34 -0.30
N TYR A 36 9.17 4.06 -1.60
CA TYR A 36 10.04 3.01 -2.10
C TYR A 36 11.39 3.59 -2.50
N ASP A 37 12.42 3.34 -1.69
CA ASP A 37 13.75 3.82 -2.00
C ASP A 37 14.44 2.97 -3.07
N PHE A 38 14.58 3.51 -4.29
CA PHE A 38 15.35 2.86 -5.36
C PHE A 38 16.86 2.84 -5.07
N ASN A 39 17.37 3.74 -4.22
CA ASN A 39 18.81 3.85 -3.93
C ASN A 39 19.35 2.64 -3.13
N ALA A 40 18.48 1.92 -2.45
CA ALA A 40 18.85 0.77 -1.63
C ALA A 40 18.92 -0.57 -2.40
N GLY A 41 18.75 -0.56 -3.73
CA GLY A 41 18.58 -1.80 -4.52
C GLY A 41 19.28 -1.82 -5.88
N PRO A 42 19.10 -2.92 -6.66
CA PRO A 42 19.69 -3.09 -8.00
C PRO A 42 19.17 -2.10 -9.04
N LEU A 43 18.20 -1.27 -8.65
CA LEU A 43 17.54 -0.24 -9.46
C LEU A 43 18.00 1.18 -9.10
N ALA A 44 19.06 1.34 -8.30
CA ALA A 44 19.61 2.65 -7.92
C ALA A 44 20.03 3.53 -9.11
N TRP A 45 20.23 2.95 -10.30
CA TRP A 45 20.48 3.70 -11.53
C TRP A 45 19.25 4.48 -12.03
N LEU A 46 18.03 4.15 -11.58
CA LEU A 46 16.81 4.91 -11.90
C LEU A 46 16.70 6.22 -11.11
N SER A 47 17.43 6.34 -10.00
CA SER A 47 17.37 7.49 -9.08
C SER A 47 17.79 8.81 -9.74
N GLU A 48 18.69 8.77 -10.73
CA GLU A 48 19.24 9.97 -11.39
C GLU A 48 18.28 10.59 -12.43
N ASN A 49 17.21 9.87 -12.82
CA ASN A 49 16.24 10.32 -13.83
C ASN A 49 14.79 10.34 -13.34
N GLN A 50 14.57 10.24 -12.03
CA GLN A 50 13.21 10.10 -11.50
C GLN A 50 12.48 11.44 -11.42
N GLN A 51 11.53 11.64 -12.34
CA GLN A 51 10.48 12.65 -12.25
C GLN A 51 9.26 12.15 -11.43
N VAL A 52 9.29 10.91 -10.96
CA VAL A 52 8.19 10.24 -10.26
C VAL A 52 8.66 9.64 -8.94
N GLN A 53 7.85 9.78 -7.90
CA GLN A 53 8.11 9.24 -6.58
C GLN A 53 7.38 7.88 -6.46
N PRO A 54 8.10 6.76 -6.31
CA PRO A 54 7.48 5.45 -6.10
C PRO A 54 7.02 5.30 -4.66
N TYR A 55 5.90 4.61 -4.52
CA TYR A 55 5.32 4.23 -3.24
C TYR A 55 5.05 2.74 -3.25
N ARG A 56 5.41 2.08 -2.16
CA ARG A 56 5.03 0.71 -1.89
C ARG A 56 3.77 0.72 -1.02
N ILE A 57 2.75 0.06 -1.53
CA ILE A 57 1.45 -0.02 -0.88
C ILE A 57 1.27 -1.45 -0.38
N THR A 58 1.03 -1.62 0.91
CA THR A 58 0.70 -2.89 1.55
C THR A 58 -0.70 -2.82 2.12
N ALA A 59 -1.65 -3.50 1.48
CA ALA A 59 -3.02 -3.61 1.96
C ALA A 59 -3.20 -4.93 2.73
N VAL A 60 -3.68 -4.83 3.96
CA VAL A 60 -3.95 -5.96 4.84
C VAL A 60 -5.43 -5.98 5.15
N ALA A 61 -6.06 -7.14 5.02
CA ALA A 61 -7.41 -7.38 5.50
C ALA A 61 -7.39 -8.59 6.44
N SER A 62 -8.05 -8.50 7.58
CA SER A 62 -8.15 -9.56 8.57
C SER A 62 -9.57 -9.76 9.05
N TRP A 63 -9.94 -11.02 9.33
CA TRP A 63 -11.25 -11.35 9.82
C TRP A 63 -11.22 -12.59 10.74
N PRO A 64 -12.15 -12.67 11.71
CA PRO A 64 -12.24 -13.84 12.57
C PRO A 64 -12.65 -15.08 11.77
N SER A 65 -12.06 -16.22 12.10
CA SER A 65 -12.50 -17.53 11.59
C SER A 65 -12.46 -18.58 12.69
N ASN A 66 -13.21 -19.66 12.51
CA ASN A 66 -13.29 -20.77 13.49
C ASN A 66 -11.93 -21.42 13.81
N ALA A 67 -10.91 -21.21 12.96
CA ALA A 67 -9.56 -21.73 13.13
C ALA A 67 -8.55 -20.66 13.59
N GLY A 68 -9.00 -19.46 13.96
CA GLY A 68 -8.17 -18.30 14.28
C GLY A 68 -8.35 -17.15 13.27
N ALA A 69 -7.78 -15.98 13.55
CA ALA A 69 -7.87 -14.83 12.66
C ALA A 69 -7.22 -15.14 11.30
N ARG A 70 -7.98 -15.00 10.21
CA ARG A 70 -7.48 -15.08 8.84
C ARG A 70 -7.00 -13.70 8.42
N ARG A 71 -5.94 -13.66 7.60
CA ARG A 71 -5.38 -12.42 7.09
C ARG A 71 -4.93 -12.60 5.64
N VAL A 72 -5.27 -11.64 4.80
CA VAL A 72 -4.75 -11.49 3.44
C VAL A 72 -3.89 -10.24 3.38
N VAL A 73 -2.71 -10.37 2.79
CA VAL A 73 -1.76 -9.28 2.59
C VAL A 73 -1.50 -9.16 1.10
N LEU A 74 -1.72 -7.97 0.56
CA LEU A 74 -1.42 -7.62 -0.83
C LEU A 74 -0.39 -6.50 -0.85
N ARG A 75 0.51 -6.57 -1.81
CA ARG A 75 1.58 -5.59 -2.00
C ARG A 75 1.57 -5.13 -3.44
N SER A 76 1.68 -3.83 -3.64
CA SER A 76 1.79 -3.21 -4.96
C SER A 76 2.80 -2.06 -4.92
N LEU A 77 3.34 -1.74 -6.08
CA LEU A 77 4.17 -0.57 -6.30
C LEU A 77 3.37 0.38 -7.20
N ARG A 78 3.23 1.64 -6.77
CA ARG A 78 2.65 2.70 -7.59
C ARG A 78 3.65 3.82 -7.74
N LEU A 79 3.62 4.47 -8.90
CA LEU A 79 4.40 5.66 -9.19
C LEU A 79 3.46 6.86 -9.03
N GLY A 80 3.79 7.77 -8.11
CA GLY A 80 3.15 9.08 -7.99
C GLY A 80 3.97 10.15 -8.72
N GLU A 81 3.35 11.27 -9.05
CA GLU A 81 4.10 12.46 -9.50
C GLU A 81 4.94 12.99 -8.34
N ALA A 82 6.20 13.33 -8.62
CA ALA A 82 7.03 14.06 -7.67
C ALA A 82 6.58 15.52 -7.69
N PHE A 83 6.08 16.03 -6.56
CA PHE A 83 5.73 17.44 -6.38
C PHE A 83 6.98 18.32 -6.26
#